data_AF-A0AAW0F9I3-F1
#
_entry.id   AF-A0AAW0F9I3-F1
#
_cell.length_a   1.000
_cell.length_b   1.000
_cell.length_c   1.000
_cell.angle_alpha   90.00
_cell.angle_beta   90.00
_cell.angle_gamma   90.00
#
_symmetry.space_group_name_H-M   'P 1'
#
loop_
_entity.id
_entity.type
_entity.pdbx_description
1 polymer ?
#
loop_
_entity_poly.entity_id
_entity_poly.type
_entity_poly.pdbx_seq_one_letter_code
_entity_poly.pdbx_strand_id
1 'polypeptide(L)'
;MPASSGTNTRDFMCFFLFWLISLPAIWFPIHKIRHLFTVKAVVAPAAGITFFIWCIVKAHGVGPIIHQPSQQHGPALGWAMVSSLMSCISNMATLVTNAPDFASRAKYPAAAGLPQLISVPLGFSIVSFVGIIVSSSSQTIFGEAIWSPIDLLGRFLDNNPSHATRFGVWFISASFIIAQVRAVHILLHLECFQLISVIDSLALFPRFLNIRRGGFIAAIVGLCMLPWNLLKSSNSFTSYLSAYSVFLSSIAGVMITDYYVIRKGHYRLKDLYSPKKDGWYYYTYGVNFRAYAAYIAGILINVVGFAGATGRSVPLAATRIYQMSFFTGFGVSAIVYYILNLLYPAAGAASTFQEVDLSAEEDLDVSRQIHVESDGDSDFKKEAVTEDVRTV
;
A
#
# COMPACT_ATOMS: atom_id res chain seq x y z
N MET A 1 17.06 25.09 15.80
CA MET A 1 15.69 25.23 15.27
C MET A 1 14.74 25.45 16.44
N PRO A 2 13.62 26.17 16.28
CA PRO A 2 12.65 26.36 17.37
C PRO A 2 12.08 25.02 17.84
N ALA A 3 11.77 24.88 19.14
CA ALA A 3 11.26 23.63 19.72
C ALA A 3 9.95 23.10 19.07
N SER A 4 9.23 23.94 18.33
CA SER A 4 8.05 23.57 17.55
C SER A 4 8.36 22.71 16.31
N SER A 5 9.60 22.72 15.79
CA SER A 5 9.98 22.00 14.57
C SER A 5 10.03 20.48 14.75
N GLY A 6 10.09 19.98 15.99
CA GLY A 6 10.02 18.55 16.27
C GLY A 6 11.27 17.73 15.95
N THR A 7 12.34 18.37 15.49
CA THR A 7 13.57 17.73 15.07
C THR A 7 14.78 18.58 15.46
N ASN A 8 15.92 17.93 15.70
CA ASN A 8 17.19 18.59 15.95
C ASN A 8 17.83 19.01 14.61
N THR A 9 18.67 20.04 14.60
CA THR A 9 19.38 20.50 13.38
C THR A 9 20.21 19.37 12.76
N ARG A 10 20.77 18.48 13.60
CA ARG A 10 21.52 17.29 13.18
C ARG A 10 20.63 16.29 12.44
N ASP A 11 19.45 16.00 12.98
CA ASP A 11 18.52 15.01 12.40
C ASP A 11 17.94 15.51 11.08
N PHE A 12 17.63 16.80 10.99
CA PHE A 12 17.16 17.41 9.75
C PHE A 12 18.23 17.41 8.66
N MET A 13 19.50 17.68 9.01
CA MET A 13 20.61 17.59 8.07
C MET A 13 20.81 16.14 7.58
N CYS A 14 20.77 15.16 8.48
CA CYS A 14 20.86 13.74 8.11
C CYS A 14 19.69 13.32 7.20
N PHE A 15 18.47 13.78 7.49
CA PHE A 15 17.31 13.56 6.64
C PHE A 15 17.48 14.19 5.24
N PHE A 16 17.94 15.42 5.17
CA PHE A 16 18.18 16.12 3.89
C PHE A 16 19.28 15.44 3.07
N LEU A 17 20.38 15.02 3.71
CA LEU A 17 21.44 14.26 3.05
C LEU A 17 20.93 12.92 2.52
N PHE A 18 20.14 12.20 3.33
CA PHE A 18 19.51 10.95 2.89
C PHE A 18 18.58 11.17 1.70
N TRP A 19 17.73 12.21 1.75
CA TRP A 19 16.86 12.61 0.65
C TRP A 19 17.67 12.90 -0.62
N LEU A 20 18.72 13.72 -0.51
CA LEU A 20 19.61 14.05 -1.63
C LEU A 20 20.28 12.81 -2.23
N ILE A 21 20.77 11.90 -1.40
CA ILE A 21 21.39 10.63 -1.85
C ILE A 21 20.37 9.72 -2.54
N SER A 22 19.10 9.77 -2.14
CA SER A 22 18.04 8.99 -2.78
C SER A 22 17.60 9.52 -4.14
N LEU A 23 17.79 10.81 -4.44
CA LEU A 23 17.32 11.44 -5.69
C LEU A 23 17.98 10.87 -6.96
N PRO A 24 19.32 10.68 -7.03
CA PRO A 24 19.97 10.06 -8.19
C PRO A 24 19.50 8.62 -8.43
N ALA A 25 19.08 7.93 -7.37
CA ALA A 25 18.61 6.56 -7.48
C ALA A 25 17.32 6.48 -8.32
N ILE A 26 16.47 7.52 -8.29
CA ILE A 26 15.22 7.68 -9.08
C ILE A 26 15.47 7.58 -10.60
N TRP A 27 16.69 7.92 -11.04
CA TRP A 27 17.00 8.01 -12.46
C TRP A 27 17.24 6.64 -13.12
N PHE A 28 17.65 5.62 -12.36
CA PHE A 28 18.15 4.37 -12.93
C PHE A 28 17.03 3.34 -13.17
N PRO A 29 17.02 2.63 -14.32
CA PRO A 29 16.03 1.60 -14.60
C PRO A 29 16.24 0.34 -13.74
N ILE A 30 15.13 -0.26 -13.29
CA ILE A 30 15.04 -1.37 -12.33
C ILE A 30 15.94 -2.56 -12.69
N HIS A 31 16.05 -2.89 -13.98
CA HIS A 31 16.81 -4.05 -14.46
C HIS A 31 18.29 -3.99 -14.09
N LYS A 32 18.88 -2.79 -13.98
CA LYS A 32 20.29 -2.61 -13.60
C LYS A 32 20.53 -2.69 -12.08
N ILE A 33 19.46 -2.69 -11.29
CA ILE A 33 19.51 -2.52 -9.83
C ILE A 33 19.41 -3.86 -9.10
N ARG A 34 19.17 -4.97 -9.83
CA ARG A 34 19.07 -6.34 -9.28
C ARG A 34 20.18 -6.69 -8.27
N HIS A 35 21.41 -6.26 -8.51
CA HIS A 35 22.53 -6.53 -7.59
C HIS A 35 22.37 -5.83 -6.23
N LEU A 36 21.81 -4.61 -6.21
CA LEU A 36 21.46 -3.92 -4.97
C LEU A 36 20.32 -4.62 -4.21
N PHE A 37 19.44 -5.37 -4.90
CA PHE A 37 18.43 -6.23 -4.28
C PHE A 37 19.05 -7.46 -3.60
N THR A 38 20.04 -8.09 -4.21
CA THR A 38 20.69 -9.26 -3.61
C THR A 38 21.47 -8.88 -2.35
N VAL A 39 22.22 -7.77 -2.40
CA VAL A 39 23.00 -7.29 -1.25
C VAL A 39 22.11 -7.02 -0.03
N LYS A 40 20.90 -6.49 -0.22
CA LYS A 40 19.98 -6.23 0.90
C LYS A 40 19.41 -7.47 1.55
N ALA A 41 19.14 -8.49 0.75
CA ALA A 41 18.51 -9.71 1.20
C ALA A 41 19.45 -10.43 2.17
N VAL A 42 20.74 -10.15 2.09
CA VAL A 42 21.76 -10.62 3.01
C VAL A 42 21.98 -9.63 4.16
N VAL A 43 22.25 -8.35 3.85
CA VAL A 43 22.68 -7.36 4.85
C VAL A 43 21.57 -6.99 5.85
N ALA A 44 20.32 -6.82 5.41
CA ALA A 44 19.26 -6.35 6.29
C ALA A 44 18.84 -7.43 7.33
N PRO A 45 18.62 -8.70 6.94
CA PRO A 45 18.37 -9.76 7.92
C PRO A 45 19.58 -10.00 8.82
N ALA A 46 20.81 -9.97 8.28
CA ALA A 46 22.02 -10.11 9.10
C ALA A 46 22.08 -9.02 10.19
N ALA A 47 21.87 -7.76 9.83
CA ALA A 47 21.85 -6.66 10.80
C ALA A 47 20.71 -6.78 11.82
N GLY A 48 19.51 -7.21 11.39
CA GLY A 48 18.38 -7.47 12.29
C GLY A 48 18.69 -8.58 13.30
N ILE A 49 19.30 -9.68 12.86
CA ILE A 49 19.72 -10.79 13.73
C ILE A 49 20.85 -10.34 14.66
N THR A 50 21.85 -9.61 14.16
CA THR A 50 22.92 -9.06 14.99
C THR A 50 22.36 -8.14 16.08
N PHE A 51 21.43 -7.26 15.74
CA PHE A 51 20.77 -6.36 16.69
C PHE A 51 19.96 -7.13 17.73
N PHE A 52 19.22 -8.15 17.32
CA PHE A 52 18.47 -9.04 18.18
C PHE A 52 19.36 -9.75 19.20
N ILE A 53 20.42 -10.43 18.72
CA ILE A 53 21.38 -11.14 19.58
C ILE A 53 22.03 -10.17 20.56
N TRP A 54 22.41 -8.97 20.09
CA TRP A 54 23.07 -7.98 20.94
C TRP A 54 22.18 -7.49 22.08
N CYS A 55 20.89 -7.25 21.82
CA CYS A 55 19.94 -6.83 22.85
C CYS A 55 19.71 -7.93 23.90
N ILE A 56 19.62 -9.19 23.49
CA ILE A 56 19.46 -10.33 24.41
C ILE A 56 20.67 -10.50 25.33
N VAL A 57 21.88 -10.41 24.77
CA VAL A 57 23.12 -10.52 25.55
C VAL A 57 23.22 -9.37 26.56
N LYS A 58 22.90 -8.15 26.15
CA LYS A 58 22.89 -6.97 27.05
C LYS A 58 21.83 -7.10 28.16
N ALA A 59 20.65 -7.63 27.83
CA ALA A 59 19.58 -7.85 28.80
C ALA A 59 19.78 -9.07 29.71
N HIS A 60 20.86 -9.85 29.51
CA HIS A 60 21.15 -11.09 30.26
C HIS A 60 19.99 -12.10 30.22
N GLY A 61 19.25 -12.14 29.10
CA GLY A 61 18.07 -12.99 28.94
C GLY A 61 17.09 -12.44 27.90
N VAL A 62 15.99 -13.16 27.68
CA VAL A 62 14.97 -12.84 26.66
C VAL A 62 14.00 -11.71 27.08
N GLY A 63 14.35 -10.96 28.13
CA GLY A 63 13.54 -9.91 28.73
C GLY A 63 12.31 -10.44 29.51
N PRO A 64 11.52 -9.56 30.15
CA PRO A 64 10.45 -9.94 31.07
C PRO A 64 9.16 -10.36 30.36
N ILE A 65 8.99 -9.98 29.09
CA ILE A 65 7.74 -10.17 28.33
C ILE A 65 7.29 -11.63 28.25
N ILE A 66 8.21 -12.60 28.24
CA ILE A 66 7.85 -14.03 28.19
C ILE A 66 7.16 -14.48 29.49
N HIS A 67 7.48 -13.84 30.61
CA HIS A 67 6.97 -14.20 31.94
C HIS A 67 5.98 -13.17 32.51
N GLN A 68 5.74 -12.06 31.82
CA GLN A 68 4.85 -11.01 32.29
C GLN A 68 3.37 -11.39 32.04
N PRO A 69 2.53 -11.50 33.09
CA PRO A 69 1.12 -11.78 32.90
C PRO A 69 0.40 -10.59 32.25
N SER A 70 -0.66 -10.88 31.49
CA SER A 70 -1.47 -9.85 30.83
C SER A 70 -2.06 -8.88 31.87
N GLN A 71 -1.83 -7.58 31.70
CA GLN A 71 -2.42 -6.57 32.61
C GLN A 71 -3.90 -6.27 32.32
N GLN A 72 -4.37 -6.56 31.10
CA GLN A 72 -5.75 -6.31 30.67
C GLN A 72 -6.55 -7.61 30.69
N HIS A 73 -7.73 -7.60 31.31
CA HIS A 73 -8.61 -8.76 31.44
C HIS A 73 -10.03 -8.46 30.94
N GLY A 74 -10.76 -9.51 30.52
CA GLY A 74 -12.16 -9.42 30.12
C GLY A 74 -12.39 -8.76 28.75
N PRO A 75 -13.51 -8.05 28.54
CA PRO A 75 -13.87 -7.44 27.24
C PRO A 75 -12.84 -6.43 26.73
N ALA A 76 -12.11 -5.77 27.62
CA ALA A 76 -11.05 -4.83 27.26
C ALA A 76 -9.89 -5.51 26.51
N LEU A 77 -9.53 -6.74 26.89
CA LEU A 77 -8.52 -7.53 26.18
C LEU A 77 -8.99 -7.89 24.76
N GLY A 78 -10.25 -8.31 24.62
CA GLY A 78 -10.83 -8.64 23.32
C GLY A 78 -10.81 -7.45 22.35
N TRP A 79 -11.20 -6.27 22.82
CA TRP A 79 -11.14 -5.04 22.00
C TRP A 79 -9.70 -4.59 21.70
N ALA A 80 -8.76 -4.80 22.63
CA ALA A 80 -7.34 -4.53 22.39
C ALA A 80 -6.74 -5.48 21.32
N MET A 81 -7.16 -6.75 21.31
CA MET A 81 -6.78 -7.71 20.26
C MET A 81 -7.33 -7.31 18.89
N VAL A 82 -8.60 -6.92 18.82
CA VAL A 82 -9.22 -6.41 17.59
C VAL A 82 -8.48 -5.16 17.10
N SER A 83 -8.21 -4.20 17.98
CA SER A 83 -7.48 -2.98 17.60
C SER A 83 -6.07 -3.29 17.09
N SER A 84 -5.37 -4.25 17.70
CA SER A 84 -4.04 -4.69 17.25
C SER A 84 -4.10 -5.34 15.86
N LEU A 85 -5.07 -6.22 15.63
CA LEU A 85 -5.28 -6.85 14.32
C LEU A 85 -5.55 -5.81 13.24
N MET A 86 -6.38 -4.81 13.55
CA MET A 86 -6.77 -3.75 12.62
C MET A 86 -5.61 -2.79 12.33
N SER A 87 -4.72 -2.57 13.31
CA SER A 87 -3.46 -1.86 13.09
C SER A 87 -2.56 -2.61 12.09
N CYS A 88 -2.48 -3.94 12.19
CA CYS A 88 -1.72 -4.75 11.23
C CYS A 88 -2.32 -4.70 9.82
N ILE A 89 -3.64 -4.79 9.69
CA ILE A 89 -4.34 -4.67 8.40
C ILE A 89 -4.11 -3.28 7.81
N SER A 90 -4.27 -2.22 8.61
CA SER A 90 -4.09 -0.83 8.17
C SER A 90 -2.66 -0.55 7.68
N ASN A 91 -1.66 -1.18 8.29
CA ASN A 91 -0.26 -1.08 7.85
C ASN A 91 -0.03 -1.69 6.45
N MET A 92 -0.84 -2.68 6.04
CA MET A 92 -0.73 -3.35 4.74
C MET A 92 -1.79 -2.89 3.73
N ALA A 93 -2.79 -2.11 4.15
CA ALA A 93 -3.90 -1.67 3.31
C ALA A 93 -3.41 -1.03 2.00
N THR A 94 -2.40 -0.16 2.06
CA THR A 94 -1.78 0.46 0.88
C THR A 94 -1.17 -0.55 -0.08
N LEU A 95 -0.52 -1.59 0.44
CA LEU A 95 0.08 -2.60 -0.42
C LEU A 95 -0.99 -3.46 -1.09
N VAL A 96 -2.07 -3.76 -0.35
CA VAL A 96 -3.18 -4.59 -0.84
C VAL A 96 -3.98 -3.88 -1.93
N THR A 97 -4.32 -2.59 -1.75
CA THR A 97 -5.09 -1.83 -2.76
C THR A 97 -4.35 -1.68 -4.08
N ASN A 98 -3.01 -1.72 -4.03
CA ASN A 98 -2.14 -1.57 -5.19
C ASN A 98 -1.45 -2.90 -5.55
N ALA A 99 -1.95 -4.02 -5.03
CA ALA A 99 -1.52 -5.36 -5.42
C ALA A 99 -1.58 -5.59 -6.95
N PRO A 100 -2.57 -5.04 -7.70
CA PRO A 100 -2.66 -5.21 -9.15
C PRO A 100 -1.43 -4.71 -9.92
N ASP A 101 -0.73 -3.68 -9.42
CA ASP A 101 0.48 -3.17 -10.09
C ASP A 101 1.57 -4.25 -10.11
N PHE A 102 1.70 -5.03 -9.03
CA PHE A 102 2.61 -6.18 -8.98
C PHE A 102 2.09 -7.36 -9.80
N ALA A 103 0.78 -7.57 -9.81
CA ALA A 103 0.15 -8.67 -10.54
C ALA A 103 0.21 -8.47 -12.05
N SER A 104 0.21 -7.22 -12.54
CA SER A 104 0.29 -6.89 -13.98
C SER A 104 1.54 -7.47 -14.67
N ARG A 105 2.62 -7.66 -13.90
CA ARG A 105 3.90 -8.22 -14.38
C ARG A 105 3.98 -9.74 -14.20
N ALA A 106 2.99 -10.36 -13.57
CA ALA A 106 2.94 -11.80 -13.37
C ALA A 106 2.47 -12.49 -14.65
N LYS A 107 3.15 -13.59 -15.03
CA LYS A 107 2.76 -14.41 -16.19
C LYS A 107 1.59 -15.36 -15.91
N TYR A 108 1.34 -15.64 -14.63
CA TYR A 108 0.31 -16.59 -14.18
C TYR A 108 -0.39 -16.04 -12.93
N PRO A 109 -1.71 -16.22 -12.78
CA PRO A 109 -2.45 -15.74 -11.61
C PRO A 109 -1.94 -16.37 -10.30
N ALA A 110 -1.54 -17.65 -10.34
CA ALA A 110 -0.95 -18.34 -9.19
C ALA A 110 0.43 -17.78 -8.78
N ALA A 111 1.15 -17.12 -9.69
CA ALA A 111 2.47 -16.56 -9.41
C ALA A 111 2.41 -15.26 -8.58
N ALA A 112 1.26 -14.58 -8.55
CA ALA A 112 1.07 -13.41 -7.70
C ALA A 112 0.58 -13.82 -6.29
N GLY A 113 -0.42 -14.70 -6.21
CA GLY A 113 -1.10 -15.01 -4.94
C GLY A 113 -0.28 -15.88 -3.98
N LEU A 114 0.28 -17.00 -4.44
CA LEU A 114 0.92 -17.98 -3.55
C LEU A 114 2.18 -17.44 -2.86
N PRO A 115 3.10 -16.74 -3.55
CA PRO A 115 4.26 -16.15 -2.89
C PRO A 115 3.89 -15.11 -1.86
N GLN A 116 2.85 -14.30 -2.10
CA GLN A 116 2.40 -13.29 -1.14
C GLN A 116 1.78 -13.93 0.10
N LEU A 117 0.95 -14.97 -0.08
CA LEU A 117 0.31 -15.70 1.02
C LEU A 117 1.32 -16.32 1.98
N ILE A 118 2.48 -16.78 1.48
CA ILE A 118 3.51 -17.43 2.29
C ILE A 118 4.54 -16.41 2.82
N SER A 119 5.04 -15.53 1.95
CA SER A 119 6.15 -14.65 2.30
C SER A 119 5.74 -13.50 3.23
N VAL A 120 4.54 -12.95 3.08
CA VAL A 120 4.08 -11.82 3.90
C VAL A 120 3.88 -12.24 5.35
N PRO A 121 3.13 -13.30 5.68
CA PRO A 121 2.96 -13.72 7.07
C PRO A 121 4.27 -14.16 7.71
N LEU A 122 5.10 -14.93 7.00
CA LEU A 122 6.38 -15.39 7.55
C LEU A 122 7.36 -14.24 7.79
N GLY A 123 7.53 -13.36 6.80
CA GLY A 123 8.43 -12.21 6.93
C GLY A 123 7.99 -11.26 8.04
N PHE A 124 6.68 -10.96 8.11
CA PHE A 124 6.14 -10.07 9.11
C PHE A 124 6.19 -10.67 10.52
N SER A 125 5.95 -11.99 10.65
CA SER A 125 6.02 -12.69 11.94
C SER A 125 7.44 -12.66 12.51
N ILE A 126 8.46 -12.94 11.67
CA ILE A 126 9.87 -12.94 12.10
C ILE A 126 10.29 -11.53 12.53
N VAL A 127 9.98 -10.50 11.72
CA VAL A 127 10.37 -9.11 12.03
C VAL A 127 9.63 -8.60 13.27
N SER A 128 8.34 -8.89 13.40
CA SER A 128 7.55 -8.50 14.57
C SER A 128 8.05 -9.18 15.84
N PHE A 129 8.40 -10.47 15.76
CA PHE A 129 9.00 -11.20 16.87
C PHE A 129 10.31 -10.56 17.32
N VAL A 130 11.21 -10.24 16.38
CA VAL A 130 12.47 -9.53 16.70
C VAL A 130 12.19 -8.17 17.36
N GLY A 131 11.24 -7.39 16.84
CA GLY A 131 10.88 -6.09 17.41
C GLY A 131 10.33 -6.16 18.84
N ILE A 132 9.44 -7.13 19.11
CA ILE A 132 8.85 -7.33 20.46
C ILE A 132 9.93 -7.69 21.47
N ILE A 133 10.84 -8.61 21.13
CA ILE A 133 11.91 -9.01 22.03
C ILE A 133 12.91 -7.88 22.26
N VAL A 134 13.29 -7.13 21.21
CA VAL A 134 14.18 -5.96 21.38
C VAL A 134 13.56 -4.91 22.29
N SER A 135 12.27 -4.61 22.13
CA SER A 135 11.53 -3.70 23.00
C SER A 135 11.46 -4.22 24.45
N SER A 136 11.19 -5.52 24.63
CA SER A 136 11.25 -6.21 25.94
C SER A 136 12.61 -6.06 26.62
N SER A 137 13.70 -6.35 25.88
CA SER A 137 15.07 -6.25 26.37
C SER A 137 15.41 -4.81 26.77
N SER A 138 14.91 -3.81 26.04
CA SER A 138 15.13 -2.40 26.39
C SER A 138 14.56 -2.03 27.76
N GLN A 139 13.42 -2.62 28.14
CA GLN A 139 12.82 -2.42 29.46
C GLN A 139 13.70 -2.97 30.58
N THR A 140 14.35 -4.13 30.38
CA THR A 140 15.31 -4.69 31.34
C THR A 140 16.58 -3.85 31.45
N ILE A 141 17.06 -3.30 30.32
CA ILE A 141 18.33 -2.56 30.27
C ILE A 141 18.19 -1.13 30.79
N PHE A 142 17.12 -0.43 30.40
CA PHE A 142 16.93 1.01 30.64
C PHE A 142 15.72 1.35 31.52
N GLY A 143 14.93 0.36 31.95
CA GLY A 143 13.72 0.57 32.75
C GLY A 143 12.47 1.01 31.97
N GLU A 144 12.61 1.30 30.67
CA GLU A 144 11.53 1.76 29.79
C GLU A 144 11.49 0.93 28.50
N ALA A 145 10.29 0.59 28.03
CA ALA A 145 10.11 -0.12 26.76
C ALA A 145 10.20 0.85 25.58
N ILE A 146 11.33 0.84 24.89
CA ILE A 146 11.61 1.69 23.73
C ILE A 146 11.20 0.94 22.46
N TRP A 147 10.19 1.47 21.77
CA TRP A 147 9.65 0.88 20.54
C TRP A 147 10.50 1.19 19.30
N SER A 148 11.21 2.32 19.30
CA SER A 148 12.01 2.79 18.17
C SER A 148 13.43 2.20 18.23
N PRO A 149 13.87 1.42 17.24
CA PRO A 149 15.23 0.87 17.22
C PRO A 149 16.29 1.97 17.09
N ILE A 150 15.94 3.11 16.51
CA ILE A 150 16.84 4.26 16.37
C ILE A 150 17.09 4.89 17.74
N ASP A 151 16.03 5.10 18.53
CA ASP A 151 16.15 5.66 19.87
C ASP A 151 16.89 4.71 20.82
N LEU A 152 16.67 3.39 20.66
CA LEU A 152 17.39 2.38 21.42
C LEU A 152 18.89 2.39 21.11
N LEU A 153 19.26 2.45 19.83
CA LEU A 153 20.67 2.59 19.41
C LEU A 153 21.29 3.91 19.88
N GLY A 154 20.49 4.99 19.91
CA GLY A 154 20.88 6.28 20.48
C GLY A 154 21.23 6.16 21.97
N ARG A 155 20.37 5.55 22.78
CA ARG A 155 20.62 5.33 24.21
C ARG A 155 21.83 4.43 24.48
N PHE A 156 22.17 3.52 23.57
CA PHE A 156 23.42 2.73 23.68
C PHE A 156 24.70 3.55 23.48
N LEU A 157 24.61 4.76 22.91
CA LEU A 157 25.73 5.69 22.78
C LEU A 157 25.88 6.64 23.97
N ASP A 158 24.87 6.71 24.84
CA ASP A 158 24.93 7.49 26.08
C ASP A 158 25.74 6.71 27.14
N ASN A 159 26.63 7.41 27.86
CA ASN A 159 27.59 6.89 28.86
C ASN A 159 28.93 6.32 28.32
N ASN A 160 29.74 7.14 27.64
CA ASN A 160 31.12 6.84 27.24
C ASN A 160 31.31 5.41 26.64
N PRO A 161 30.74 5.15 25.45
CA PRO A 161 30.71 3.83 24.86
C PRO A 161 32.10 3.38 24.42
N SER A 162 32.39 2.08 24.62
CA SER A 162 33.57 1.41 24.05
C SER A 162 33.62 1.59 22.52
N HIS A 163 34.83 1.62 21.96
CA HIS A 163 35.04 1.68 20.50
C HIS A 163 34.26 0.57 19.75
N ALA A 164 34.11 -0.60 20.37
CA ALA A 164 33.32 -1.71 19.81
C ALA A 164 31.82 -1.41 19.75
N THR A 165 31.25 -0.73 20.76
CA THR A 165 29.83 -0.31 20.79
C THR A 165 29.56 0.72 19.70
N ARG A 166 30.47 1.68 19.51
CA ARG A 166 30.35 2.69 18.45
C ARG A 166 30.38 2.06 17.05
N PHE A 167 31.26 1.08 16.84
CA PHE A 167 31.30 0.33 15.58
C PHE A 167 30.03 -0.51 15.35
N GLY A 168 29.52 -1.19 16.39
CA GLY A 168 28.27 -1.95 16.31
C GLY A 168 27.06 -1.08 15.95
N VAL A 169 26.92 0.09 16.60
CA VAL A 169 25.86 1.05 16.26
C VAL A 169 26.03 1.57 14.83
N TRP A 170 27.25 1.87 14.38
CA TRP A 170 27.49 2.29 13.01
C TRP A 170 27.12 1.20 12.00
N PHE A 171 27.49 -0.06 12.23
CA PHE A 171 27.19 -1.17 11.33
C PHE A 171 25.68 -1.41 11.19
N ILE A 172 24.95 -1.39 12.30
CA ILE A 172 23.49 -1.58 12.32
C ILE A 172 22.80 -0.37 11.67
N SER A 173 23.21 0.84 12.03
CA SER A 173 22.65 2.07 11.46
C SER A 173 22.93 2.19 9.97
N ALA A 174 24.15 1.86 9.51
CA ALA A 174 24.48 1.81 8.09
C ALA A 174 23.65 0.75 7.35
N SER A 175 23.45 -0.42 7.96
CA SER A 175 22.60 -1.47 7.40
C SER A 175 21.13 -1.05 7.30
N PHE A 176 20.61 -0.33 8.30
CA PHE A 176 19.26 0.25 8.27
C PHE A 176 19.15 1.41 7.29
N ILE A 177 20.16 2.27 7.16
CA ILE A 177 20.20 3.30 6.11
C ILE A 177 20.18 2.63 4.74
N ILE A 178 21.02 1.62 4.52
CA ILE A 178 21.05 0.86 3.27
C ILE A 178 19.67 0.19 3.04
N ALA A 179 19.07 -0.41 4.07
CA ALA A 179 17.74 -0.99 4.00
C ALA A 179 16.68 0.06 3.65
N GLN A 180 16.77 1.27 4.22
CA GLN A 180 15.81 2.36 4.06
C GLN A 180 16.00 3.12 2.74
N VAL A 181 17.22 3.48 2.33
CA VAL A 181 17.51 4.06 0.99
C VAL A 181 16.90 3.16 -0.07
N ARG A 182 16.97 1.85 0.14
CA ARG A 182 16.41 0.87 -0.78
C ARG A 182 14.93 0.59 -0.57
N ALA A 183 14.40 0.62 0.65
CA ALA A 183 12.96 0.53 0.89
C ALA A 183 12.29 1.73 0.24
N VAL A 184 12.88 2.91 0.36
CA VAL A 184 12.56 4.14 -0.36
C VAL A 184 12.75 3.92 -1.85
N HIS A 185 13.89 3.44 -2.34
CA HIS A 185 14.08 3.13 -3.77
C HIS A 185 13.11 2.06 -4.32
N ILE A 186 12.70 1.07 -3.53
CA ILE A 186 11.70 0.07 -3.88
C ILE A 186 10.32 0.70 -3.82
N LEU A 187 9.99 1.51 -2.83
CA LEU A 187 8.71 2.24 -2.79
C LEU A 187 8.63 3.32 -3.89
N LEU A 188 9.77 3.83 -4.35
CA LEU A 188 9.91 4.79 -5.44
C LEU A 188 9.91 4.09 -6.82
N HIS A 189 10.69 3.04 -7.02
CA HIS A 189 10.78 2.33 -8.31
C HIS A 189 9.85 1.14 -8.48
N LEU A 190 9.49 0.46 -7.39
CA LEU A 190 8.47 -0.58 -7.38
C LEU A 190 7.12 0.10 -7.12
N GLU A 191 6.69 0.83 -8.14
CA GLU A 191 5.30 0.84 -8.62
C GLU A 191 4.14 1.15 -7.69
N CYS A 192 4.35 1.51 -6.42
CA CYS A 192 3.26 1.66 -5.48
C CYS A 192 3.10 3.13 -5.08
N PHE A 193 4.03 3.74 -4.33
CA PHE A 193 3.77 5.10 -3.86
C PHE A 193 4.06 6.19 -4.91
N GLN A 194 5.15 6.02 -5.68
CA GLN A 194 5.45 6.92 -6.79
C GLN A 194 4.55 6.66 -7.98
N LEU A 195 4.27 5.40 -8.36
CA LEU A 195 3.37 5.16 -9.48
C LEU A 195 1.89 5.39 -9.15
N ILE A 196 1.37 5.37 -7.93
CA ILE A 196 -0.03 5.86 -7.75
C ILE A 196 -0.09 7.35 -8.10
N SER A 197 0.74 8.19 -7.47
CA SER A 197 0.77 9.62 -7.79
C SER A 197 1.19 9.86 -9.25
N VAL A 198 2.09 9.05 -9.82
CA VAL A 198 2.63 9.24 -11.16
C VAL A 198 1.78 8.59 -12.24
N ILE A 199 1.21 7.40 -12.08
CA ILE A 199 0.20 6.77 -12.97
C ILE A 199 -1.08 7.58 -12.93
N ASP A 200 -1.60 7.98 -11.77
CA ASP A 200 -2.78 8.83 -11.72
C ASP A 200 -2.50 10.17 -12.41
N SER A 201 -1.33 10.78 -12.15
CA SER A 201 -0.96 12.03 -12.84
C SER A 201 -0.60 11.82 -14.32
N LEU A 202 -0.09 10.65 -14.73
CA LEU A 202 0.17 10.27 -16.12
C LEU A 202 -1.11 9.94 -16.86
N ALA A 203 -2.13 9.38 -16.21
CA ALA A 203 -3.44 9.15 -16.76
C ALA A 203 -4.19 10.49 -16.92
N LEU A 204 -4.01 11.42 -15.97
CA LEU A 204 -4.56 12.77 -16.05
C LEU A 204 -3.83 13.65 -17.08
N PHE A 205 -2.50 13.53 -17.21
CA PHE A 205 -1.68 14.34 -18.10
C PHE A 205 -0.56 13.54 -18.80
N PRO A 206 -0.90 12.58 -19.68
CA PRO A 206 0.07 11.68 -20.31
C PRO A 206 1.09 12.40 -21.20
N ARG A 207 0.73 13.60 -21.67
CA ARG A 207 1.57 14.42 -22.55
C ARG A 207 2.67 15.20 -21.81
N PHE A 208 2.50 15.47 -20.52
CA PHE A 208 3.39 16.36 -19.75
C PHE A 208 4.28 15.63 -18.74
N LEU A 209 3.79 14.50 -18.23
CA LEU A 209 4.47 13.72 -17.22
C LEU A 209 5.11 12.48 -17.84
N ASN A 210 6.25 12.09 -17.27
CA ASN A 210 6.96 10.86 -17.57
C ASN A 210 7.31 10.22 -16.22
N ILE A 211 7.47 8.90 -16.17
CA ILE A 211 7.79 8.16 -14.93
C ILE A 211 8.92 8.83 -14.14
N ARG A 212 9.99 9.27 -14.83
CA ARG A 212 11.12 9.97 -14.21
C ARG A 212 10.74 11.33 -13.62
N ARG A 213 9.97 12.15 -14.35
CA ARG A 213 9.58 13.50 -13.91
C ARG A 213 8.60 13.46 -12.76
N GLY A 214 7.61 12.57 -12.86
CA GLY A 214 6.64 12.34 -11.79
C GLY A 214 7.32 11.88 -10.49
N GLY A 215 8.38 11.07 -10.61
CA GLY A 215 9.15 10.64 -9.45
C GLY A 215 9.76 11.80 -8.65
N PHE A 216 10.37 12.78 -9.33
CA PHE A 216 10.89 13.97 -8.67
C PHE A 216 9.80 14.83 -8.02
N ILE A 217 8.64 14.97 -8.67
CA ILE A 217 7.50 15.73 -8.11
C ILE A 217 7.02 15.08 -6.82
N ALA A 218 6.80 13.75 -6.81
CA ALA A 218 6.39 13.03 -5.62
C ALA A 218 7.42 13.12 -4.48
N ALA A 219 8.72 13.09 -4.80
CA ALA A 219 9.80 13.23 -3.82
C ALA A 219 9.83 14.63 -3.16
N ILE A 220 9.46 15.68 -3.91
CA ILE A 220 9.33 17.05 -3.40
C ILE A 220 8.07 17.17 -2.53
N VAL A 221 6.93 16.69 -3.01
CA VAL A 221 5.66 16.72 -2.26
C VAL A 221 5.81 15.96 -0.94
N GLY A 222 6.46 14.79 -0.95
CA GLY A 222 6.75 14.02 0.27
C GLY A 222 7.60 14.78 1.30
N LEU A 223 8.54 15.61 0.84
CA LEU A 223 9.31 16.49 1.73
C LEU A 223 8.45 17.64 2.29
N CYS A 224 7.58 18.22 1.45
CA CYS A 224 6.62 19.26 1.84
C CYS A 224 5.55 18.79 2.82
N MET A 225 5.31 17.49 2.96
CA MET A 225 4.38 16.92 3.95
C MET A 225 4.97 16.85 5.38
N LEU A 226 6.25 17.18 5.57
CA LEU A 226 6.96 17.16 6.87
C LEU A 226 6.74 15.83 7.64
N PRO A 227 7.15 14.67 7.09
CA PRO A 227 6.83 13.36 7.65
C PRO A 227 7.38 13.13 9.06
N TRP A 228 8.43 13.85 9.48
CA TRP A 228 8.99 13.77 10.82
C TRP A 228 8.03 14.20 11.92
N ASN A 229 7.03 15.04 11.62
CA ASN A 229 5.99 15.39 12.59
C ASN A 229 5.07 14.21 12.93
N LEU A 230 4.91 13.25 12.01
CA LEU A 230 4.06 12.06 12.22
C LEU A 230 4.71 11.04 13.16
N LEU A 231 6.05 11.04 13.24
CA LEU A 231 6.82 10.09 14.06
C LEU A 231 7.08 10.59 15.49
N LYS A 232 6.55 11.75 15.87
CA LYS A 232 6.74 12.33 17.23
C LYS A 232 6.20 11.43 18.35
N SER A 233 5.19 10.61 18.08
CA SER A 233 4.60 9.70 19.06
C SER A 233 4.06 8.44 18.39
N SER A 234 4.19 7.29 19.06
CA SER A 234 3.63 6.01 18.62
C SER A 234 2.12 6.09 18.40
N ASN A 235 1.39 6.78 19.30
CA ASN A 235 -0.05 6.95 19.19
C ASN A 235 -0.43 7.79 17.96
N SER A 236 0.34 8.84 17.64
CA SER A 236 0.12 9.65 16.44
C SER A 236 0.34 8.85 15.16
N PHE A 237 1.36 7.98 15.15
CA PHE A 237 1.64 7.11 14.01
C PHE A 237 0.55 6.07 13.78
N THR A 238 0.14 5.34 14.82
CA THR A 238 -0.94 4.35 14.71
C THR A 238 -2.27 5.01 14.33
N SER A 239 -2.59 6.16 14.92
CA SER A 239 -3.81 6.91 14.58
C SER A 239 -3.81 7.37 13.11
N TYR A 240 -2.66 7.81 12.59
CA TYR A 240 -2.50 8.17 11.18
C TYR A 240 -2.73 6.97 10.25
N LEU A 241 -2.12 5.81 10.55
CA LEU A 241 -2.33 4.59 9.78
C LEU A 241 -3.81 4.16 9.76
N SER A 242 -4.46 4.20 10.93
CA SER A 242 -5.89 3.90 11.05
C SER A 242 -6.76 4.90 10.29
N ALA A 243 -6.41 6.18 10.27
CA ALA A 243 -7.12 7.19 9.51
C ALA A 243 -6.99 6.96 8.00
N TYR A 244 -5.78 6.69 7.52
CA TYR A 244 -5.51 6.43 6.11
C TYR A 244 -6.26 5.18 5.60
N SER A 245 -6.32 4.14 6.43
CA SER A 245 -7.03 2.89 6.18
C SER A 245 -8.54 3.08 5.91
N VAL A 246 -9.19 4.07 6.55
CA VAL A 246 -10.60 4.41 6.30
C VAL A 246 -10.84 4.81 4.85
N PHE A 247 -9.94 5.64 4.30
CA PHE A 247 -10.06 6.11 2.93
C PHE A 247 -9.79 4.98 1.94
N LEU A 248 -8.72 4.20 2.15
CA LEU A 248 -8.35 3.12 1.24
C LEU A 248 -9.36 1.97 1.23
N SER A 249 -9.88 1.59 2.39
CA SER A 249 -10.89 0.53 2.48
C SER A 249 -12.16 0.88 1.72
N SER A 250 -12.59 2.15 1.75
CA SER A 250 -13.76 2.64 1.03
C SER A 250 -13.55 2.61 -0.49
N ILE A 251 -12.34 2.88 -0.99
CA ILE A 251 -12.01 2.74 -2.43
C ILE A 251 -12.01 1.26 -2.82
N ALA A 252 -11.34 0.42 -2.03
CA ALA A 252 -11.26 -1.01 -2.28
C ALA A 252 -12.65 -1.67 -2.35
N GLY A 253 -13.59 -1.25 -1.50
CA GLY A 253 -14.96 -1.71 -1.50
C GLY A 253 -15.69 -1.46 -2.82
N VAL A 254 -15.56 -0.25 -3.38
CA VAL A 254 -16.15 0.10 -4.67
C VAL A 254 -15.50 -0.68 -5.80
N MET A 255 -14.16 -0.74 -5.85
CA MET A 255 -13.42 -1.43 -6.91
C MET A 255 -13.74 -2.95 -6.96
N ILE A 256 -13.73 -3.62 -5.81
CA ILE A 256 -14.01 -5.06 -5.73
C ILE A 256 -15.46 -5.35 -6.13
N THR A 257 -16.40 -4.49 -5.70
CA THR A 257 -17.82 -4.66 -6.04
C THR A 257 -18.07 -4.43 -7.54
N ASP A 258 -17.42 -3.44 -8.14
CA ASP A 258 -17.53 -3.18 -9.59
C ASP A 258 -17.05 -4.38 -10.41
N TYR A 259 -15.86 -4.90 -10.10
CA TYR A 259 -15.23 -5.97 -10.87
C TYR A 259 -15.90 -7.34 -10.66
N TYR A 260 -16.08 -7.77 -9.40
CA TYR A 260 -16.54 -9.14 -9.10
C TYR A 260 -18.06 -9.28 -9.05
N VAL A 261 -18.79 -8.26 -8.60
CA VAL A 261 -20.24 -8.37 -8.36
C VAL A 261 -21.06 -7.83 -9.52
N ILE A 262 -20.70 -6.65 -10.05
CA ILE A 262 -21.48 -5.97 -11.09
C ILE A 262 -21.05 -6.44 -12.49
N ARG A 263 -19.76 -6.30 -12.84
CA ARG A 263 -19.23 -6.66 -14.16
C ARG A 263 -18.83 -8.12 -14.27
N LYS A 264 -18.60 -8.79 -13.13
CA LYS A 264 -18.24 -10.21 -13.02
C LYS A 264 -17.11 -10.62 -13.97
N GLY A 265 -16.03 -9.83 -14.01
CA GLY A 265 -14.86 -10.11 -14.83
C GLY A 265 -14.94 -9.65 -16.30
N HIS A 266 -16.06 -9.08 -16.76
CA HIS A 266 -16.15 -8.49 -18.10
C HIS A 266 -15.56 -7.08 -18.10
N TYR A 267 -14.56 -6.83 -18.94
CA TYR A 267 -13.96 -5.51 -19.11
C TYR A 267 -13.74 -5.19 -20.60
N ARG A 268 -13.63 -3.90 -20.92
CA ARG A 268 -13.28 -3.42 -22.27
C ARG A 268 -12.04 -2.56 -22.20
N LEU A 269 -10.89 -3.14 -22.52
CA LEU A 269 -9.61 -2.43 -22.50
C LEU A 269 -9.60 -1.20 -23.42
N LYS A 270 -10.21 -1.27 -24.61
CA LYS A 270 -10.26 -0.13 -25.56
C LYS A 270 -10.98 1.08 -24.99
N ASP A 271 -12.11 0.86 -24.33
CA ASP A 271 -12.93 1.93 -23.73
C ASP A 271 -12.21 2.60 -22.55
N LEU A 272 -11.28 1.90 -21.89
CA LEU A 272 -10.51 2.45 -20.78
C LEU A 272 -9.51 3.53 -21.23
N TYR A 273 -9.02 3.45 -22.47
CA TYR A 273 -8.07 4.41 -23.05
C TYR A 273 -8.70 5.37 -24.06
N SER A 274 -10.02 5.30 -24.28
CA SER A 274 -10.72 6.12 -25.27
C SER A 274 -11.58 7.20 -24.61
N PRO A 275 -11.50 8.49 -25.03
CA PRO A 275 -12.36 9.55 -24.52
C PRO A 275 -13.75 9.58 -25.20
N LYS A 276 -14.13 8.51 -25.92
CA LYS A 276 -15.41 8.43 -26.65
C LYS A 276 -16.58 8.46 -25.67
N LYS A 277 -17.63 9.21 -26.03
CA LYS A 277 -18.84 9.37 -25.21
C LYS A 277 -19.64 8.08 -25.04
N ASP A 278 -19.50 7.17 -25.99
CA ASP A 278 -20.23 5.89 -26.03
C ASP A 278 -19.49 4.75 -25.29
N GLY A 279 -18.29 5.02 -24.76
CA GLY A 279 -17.52 4.02 -24.02
C GLY A 279 -18.15 3.68 -22.68
N TRP A 280 -17.98 2.43 -22.24
CA TRP A 280 -18.55 1.92 -20.98
C TRP A 280 -18.16 2.72 -19.73
N TYR A 281 -17.02 3.39 -19.76
CA TYR A 281 -16.44 4.14 -18.64
C TYR A 281 -16.65 5.66 -18.74
N TYR A 282 -17.36 6.17 -19.75
CA TYR A 282 -17.55 7.62 -19.93
C TYR A 282 -18.56 8.23 -18.95
N TYR A 283 -19.57 7.49 -18.50
CA TYR A 283 -20.60 7.96 -17.54
C TYR A 283 -21.09 9.40 -17.83
N THR A 284 -21.17 10.26 -16.81
CA THR A 284 -21.56 11.67 -16.94
C THR A 284 -20.30 12.53 -17.02
N TYR A 285 -19.82 12.81 -18.24
CA TYR A 285 -18.61 13.60 -18.52
C TYR A 285 -17.31 13.03 -17.91
N GLY A 286 -17.18 11.70 -17.87
CA GLY A 286 -16.03 10.98 -17.30
C GLY A 286 -16.15 10.71 -15.80
N VAL A 287 -17.26 11.09 -15.15
CA VAL A 287 -17.45 10.97 -13.71
C VAL A 287 -18.57 9.98 -13.38
N ASN A 288 -18.25 8.96 -12.58
CA ASN A 288 -19.25 8.06 -12.00
C ASN A 288 -19.69 8.55 -10.62
N PHE A 289 -20.75 9.37 -10.57
CA PHE A 289 -21.30 9.89 -9.31
C PHE A 289 -21.75 8.78 -8.33
N ARG A 290 -22.09 7.58 -8.83
CA ARG A 290 -22.50 6.45 -7.99
C ARG A 290 -21.32 5.93 -7.18
N ALA A 291 -20.16 5.81 -7.82
CA ALA A 291 -18.91 5.41 -7.17
C ALA A 291 -18.49 6.43 -6.10
N TYR A 292 -18.57 7.74 -6.41
CA TYR A 292 -18.27 8.79 -5.43
C TYR A 292 -19.25 8.81 -4.26
N ALA A 293 -20.55 8.61 -4.50
CA ALA A 293 -21.55 8.53 -3.44
C ALA A 293 -21.28 7.33 -2.51
N ALA A 294 -20.97 6.17 -3.07
CA ALA A 294 -20.62 4.98 -2.29
C ALA A 294 -19.31 5.15 -1.49
N TYR A 295 -18.31 5.80 -2.09
CA TYR A 295 -17.05 6.14 -1.44
C TYR A 295 -17.26 7.08 -0.25
N ILE A 296 -18.01 8.18 -0.44
CA ILE A 296 -18.30 9.15 0.62
C ILE A 296 -19.12 8.49 1.75
N ALA A 297 -20.08 7.63 1.41
CA ALA A 297 -20.86 6.88 2.40
C ALA A 297 -19.97 5.96 3.27
N GLY A 298 -19.01 5.27 2.67
CA GLY A 298 -18.03 4.43 3.38
C GLY A 298 -17.10 5.23 4.31
N ILE A 299 -16.76 6.46 3.94
CA ILE A 299 -16.00 7.37 4.81
C ILE A 299 -16.86 7.87 5.97
N LEU A 300 -18.08 8.35 5.69
CA LEU A 300 -18.94 9.01 6.67
C LEU A 300 -19.22 8.17 7.92
N ILE A 301 -19.36 6.85 7.77
CA ILE A 301 -19.61 5.96 8.92
C ILE A 301 -18.42 5.93 9.91
N ASN A 302 -17.21 6.16 9.42
CA ASN A 302 -15.98 6.13 10.19
C ASN A 302 -15.53 7.52 10.67
N VAL A 303 -16.05 8.61 10.09
CA VAL A 303 -15.72 10.00 10.46
C VAL A 303 -16.06 10.31 11.91
N VAL A 304 -17.20 9.83 12.42
CA VAL A 304 -17.62 10.07 13.81
C VAL A 304 -16.63 9.43 14.78
N GLY A 305 -16.16 8.22 14.49
CA GLY A 305 -15.15 7.56 15.32
C GLY A 305 -13.74 8.17 15.16
N PHE A 306 -13.41 8.69 13.98
CA PHE A 306 -12.18 9.46 13.73
C PHE A 306 -12.13 10.75 14.55
N ALA A 307 -13.26 11.48 14.64
CA ALA A 307 -13.36 12.67 15.51
C ALA A 307 -13.07 12.32 16.99
N GLY A 308 -13.40 11.09 17.40
CA GLY A 308 -13.02 10.55 18.71
C GLY A 308 -11.53 10.37 18.91
N ALA A 309 -10.85 9.81 17.92
CA ALA A 309 -9.39 9.64 17.95
C ALA A 309 -8.65 10.99 18.03
N THR A 310 -9.25 12.07 17.52
CA THR A 310 -8.69 13.43 17.59
C THR A 310 -8.92 14.15 18.92
N GLY A 311 -9.50 13.48 19.93
CA GLY A 311 -9.63 14.00 21.30
C GLY A 311 -11.00 14.56 21.66
N ARG A 312 -12.05 14.28 20.87
CA ARG A 312 -13.43 14.69 21.19
C ARG A 312 -14.21 13.52 21.80
N SER A 313 -15.09 13.79 22.76
CA SER A 313 -15.94 12.76 23.35
C SER A 313 -16.97 12.27 22.33
N VAL A 314 -16.94 10.99 22.00
CA VAL A 314 -17.92 10.34 21.11
C VAL A 314 -18.50 9.09 21.74
N PRO A 315 -19.68 8.65 21.26
CA PRO A 315 -20.31 7.43 21.74
C PRO A 315 -19.38 6.22 21.60
N LEU A 316 -19.39 5.33 22.60
CA LEU A 316 -18.61 4.10 22.63
C LEU A 316 -18.81 3.24 21.36
N ALA A 317 -20.01 3.27 20.78
CA ALA A 317 -20.33 2.61 19.53
C ALA A 317 -19.51 3.15 18.34
N ALA A 318 -19.33 4.47 18.24
CA ALA A 318 -18.54 5.10 17.18
C ALA A 318 -17.04 4.79 17.32
N THR A 319 -16.53 4.74 18.56
CA THR A 319 -15.15 4.32 18.82
C THR A 319 -14.91 2.86 18.41
N ARG A 320 -15.86 1.96 18.68
CA ARG A 320 -15.78 0.55 18.28
C ARG A 320 -15.89 0.36 16.76
N ILE A 321 -16.74 1.15 16.09
CA ILE A 321 -16.83 1.18 14.63
C ILE A 321 -15.49 1.59 14.01
N TYR A 322 -14.83 2.60 14.59
CA TYR A 322 -13.50 3.04 14.12
C TYR A 322 -12.40 2.01 14.40
N GLN A 323 -12.49 1.24 15.48
CA GLN A 323 -11.58 0.11 15.69
C GLN A 323 -11.71 -0.94 14.58
N MET A 324 -12.89 -1.09 13.97
CA MET A 324 -13.14 -1.98 12.82
C MET A 324 -13.18 -1.23 11.47
N SER A 325 -12.57 -0.04 11.41
CA SER A 325 -12.71 0.92 10.31
C SER A 325 -12.53 0.33 8.90
N PHE A 326 -11.60 -0.62 8.75
CA PHE A 326 -11.33 -1.27 7.47
C PHE A 326 -12.54 -2.06 6.96
N PHE A 327 -13.16 -2.87 7.81
CA PHE A 327 -14.31 -3.71 7.42
C PHE A 327 -15.60 -2.90 7.29
N THR A 328 -15.80 -1.92 8.16
CA THR A 328 -16.99 -1.05 8.11
C THR A 328 -16.95 -0.13 6.89
N GLY A 329 -15.78 0.44 6.56
CA GLY A 329 -15.59 1.27 5.36
C GLY A 329 -15.75 0.46 4.08
N PHE A 330 -15.09 -0.71 4.01
CA PHE A 330 -15.23 -1.65 2.89
C PHE A 330 -16.67 -2.13 2.70
N GLY A 331 -17.31 -2.61 3.77
CA GLY A 331 -18.66 -3.19 3.70
C GLY A 331 -19.71 -2.16 3.32
N VAL A 332 -19.69 -0.96 3.91
CA VAL A 332 -20.67 0.09 3.61
C VAL A 332 -20.52 0.60 2.19
N SER A 333 -19.28 0.87 1.73
CA SER A 333 -19.05 1.30 0.35
C SER A 333 -19.47 0.24 -0.67
N ALA A 334 -19.17 -1.03 -0.42
CA ALA A 334 -19.59 -2.14 -1.27
C ALA A 334 -21.12 -2.27 -1.36
N ILE A 335 -21.82 -2.24 -0.22
CA ILE A 335 -23.29 -2.35 -0.17
C ILE A 335 -23.94 -1.15 -0.87
N VAL A 336 -23.50 0.07 -0.58
CA VAL A 336 -24.08 1.28 -1.20
C VAL A 336 -23.84 1.27 -2.71
N TYR A 337 -22.65 0.88 -3.17
CA TYR A 337 -22.37 0.78 -4.60
C TYR A 337 -23.22 -0.30 -5.29
N TYR A 338 -23.42 -1.44 -4.63
CA TYR A 338 -24.28 -2.50 -5.12
C TYR A 338 -25.74 -2.04 -5.26
N ILE A 339 -26.29 -1.38 -4.23
CA ILE A 339 -27.68 -0.87 -4.26
C ILE A 339 -27.85 0.18 -5.36
N LEU A 340 -26.90 1.10 -5.50
CA LEU A 340 -26.96 2.14 -6.54
C LEU A 340 -26.92 1.55 -7.96
N ASN A 341 -26.15 0.48 -8.16
CA ASN A 341 -26.11 -0.23 -9.45
C ASN A 341 -27.31 -1.15 -9.69
N LEU A 342 -28.01 -1.58 -8.64
CA LEU A 342 -29.29 -2.28 -8.77
C LEU A 342 -30.40 -1.33 -9.22
N LEU A 343 -30.43 -0.11 -8.68
CA LEU A 343 -31.40 0.93 -9.04
C LEU A 343 -31.13 1.52 -10.43
N TYR A 344 -29.86 1.71 -10.76
CA TYR A 344 -29.41 2.22 -12.05
C TYR A 344 -28.29 1.32 -12.57
N PRO A 345 -28.58 0.36 -13.47
CA PRO A 345 -27.54 -0.53 -14.00
C PRO A 345 -26.45 0.28 -14.70
N ALA A 346 -25.19 -0.07 -14.42
CA ALA A 346 -24.05 0.45 -15.16
C ALA A 346 -23.88 -0.30 -16.49
N ALA A 347 -23.34 0.38 -17.50
CA ALA A 347 -22.99 -0.25 -18.77
C ALA A 347 -21.94 -1.34 -18.54
N GLY A 348 -22.19 -2.55 -19.06
CA GLY A 348 -21.32 -3.73 -18.88
C GLY A 348 -21.63 -4.60 -17.65
N ALA A 349 -22.82 -4.49 -17.06
CA ALA A 349 -23.27 -5.44 -16.03
C ALA A 349 -23.56 -6.81 -16.65
N ALA A 350 -23.06 -7.89 -16.04
CA ALA A 350 -23.17 -9.25 -16.56
C ALA A 350 -23.80 -10.24 -15.56
N SER A 351 -24.45 -11.28 -16.08
CA SER A 351 -25.09 -12.32 -15.26
C SER A 351 -24.13 -13.41 -14.79
N THR A 352 -23.12 -13.73 -15.59
CA THR A 352 -22.14 -14.80 -15.36
C THR A 352 -20.74 -14.24 -15.11
N PHE A 353 -19.91 -14.95 -14.34
CA PHE A 353 -18.51 -14.56 -14.16
C PHE A 353 -17.65 -15.16 -15.27
N GLN A 354 -17.07 -14.31 -16.11
CA GLN A 354 -16.12 -14.68 -17.16
C GLN A 354 -15.09 -13.56 -17.28
N GLU A 355 -13.81 -13.90 -17.14
CA GLU A 355 -12.70 -12.95 -17.18
C GLU A 355 -12.28 -12.72 -18.64
N VAL A 356 -13.08 -11.94 -19.38
CA VAL A 356 -12.97 -11.77 -20.84
C VAL A 356 -12.86 -10.29 -21.20
N ASP A 357 -11.91 -9.97 -22.09
CA ASP A 357 -11.82 -8.65 -22.73
C ASP A 357 -12.78 -8.59 -23.92
N LEU A 358 -13.85 -7.82 -23.78
CA LEU A 358 -14.88 -7.66 -24.81
C LEU A 358 -14.49 -6.63 -25.88
N SER A 359 -13.30 -6.07 -25.82
CA SER A 359 -12.78 -5.15 -26.84
C SER A 359 -12.63 -5.81 -28.21
N ALA A 360 -12.42 -7.12 -28.27
CA ALA A 360 -12.22 -7.87 -29.52
C ALA A 360 -13.53 -8.22 -30.24
N GLU A 361 -14.64 -8.37 -29.51
CA GLU A 361 -15.94 -8.69 -30.10
C GLU A 361 -16.48 -7.54 -30.97
N GLU A 362 -16.20 -6.30 -30.58
CA GLU A 362 -16.61 -5.12 -31.35
C GLU A 362 -15.82 -5.01 -32.67
N ASP A 363 -14.55 -5.44 -32.72
CA ASP A 363 -13.81 -5.50 -33.99
C ASP A 363 -14.40 -6.56 -34.93
N LEU A 364 -14.88 -7.68 -34.39
CA LEU A 364 -15.51 -8.76 -35.15
C LEU A 364 -16.89 -8.38 -35.68
N ASP A 365 -17.68 -7.64 -34.90
CA ASP A 365 -18.99 -7.13 -35.34
C ASP A 365 -18.85 -5.97 -36.34
N VAL A 366 -17.87 -5.08 -36.16
CA VAL A 366 -17.55 -4.03 -37.14
C VAL A 366 -17.01 -4.63 -38.43
N SER A 367 -16.11 -5.63 -38.36
CA SER A 367 -15.62 -6.30 -39.58
C SER A 367 -16.70 -7.16 -40.25
N ARG A 368 -17.64 -7.75 -39.51
CA ARG A 368 -18.85 -8.37 -40.10
C ARG A 368 -19.77 -7.36 -40.76
N GLN A 369 -20.01 -6.19 -40.16
CA GLN A 369 -20.83 -5.14 -40.77
C GLN A 369 -20.17 -4.57 -42.03
N ILE A 370 -18.86 -4.35 -42.02
CA ILE A 370 -18.10 -3.94 -43.20
C ILE A 370 -18.15 -5.01 -44.30
N HIS A 371 -18.07 -6.30 -43.94
CA HIS A 371 -18.21 -7.40 -44.91
C HIS A 371 -19.63 -7.51 -45.48
N VAL A 372 -20.67 -7.25 -44.68
CA VAL A 372 -22.06 -7.26 -45.15
C VAL A 372 -22.38 -6.04 -46.03
N GLU A 373 -21.80 -4.87 -45.73
CA GLU A 373 -21.87 -3.69 -46.62
C GLU A 373 -21.05 -3.87 -47.90
N SER A 374 -19.90 -4.57 -47.87
CA SER A 374 -19.12 -4.87 -49.07
C SER A 374 -19.76 -5.95 -49.95
N ASP A 375 -20.41 -6.96 -49.34
CA ASP A 375 -21.15 -8.00 -50.08
C ASP A 375 -22.46 -7.48 -50.69
N GLY A 376 -22.94 -6.31 -50.26
CA GLY A 376 -24.05 -5.59 -50.91
C GLY A 376 -23.70 -4.94 -52.25
N ASP A 377 -22.42 -4.85 -52.60
CA ASP A 377 -21.94 -4.14 -53.80
C ASP A 377 -21.00 -4.96 -54.69
N SER A 378 -20.85 -6.28 -54.44
CA SER A 378 -20.05 -7.13 -55.31
C SER A 378 -20.60 -8.56 -55.42
N ASP A 379 -21.62 -8.70 -56.27
CA ASP A 379 -21.81 -9.94 -57.01
C ASP A 379 -20.61 -10.08 -57.97
N PHE A 380 -19.56 -10.82 -57.55
CA PHE A 380 -18.55 -11.52 -58.37
C PHE A 380 -17.24 -11.76 -57.57
N LYS A 381 -17.16 -12.94 -56.95
CA LYS A 381 -16.01 -13.87 -56.85
C LYS A 381 -15.85 -14.47 -55.44
N LYS A 382 -16.40 -15.67 -55.31
CA LYS A 382 -15.93 -16.68 -54.36
C LYS A 382 -14.49 -17.07 -54.72
N GLU A 383 -13.57 -17.02 -53.76
CA GLU A 383 -12.61 -18.12 -53.47
C GLU A 383 -11.68 -17.78 -52.28
N ALA A 384 -11.70 -18.68 -51.29
CA ALA A 384 -10.60 -19.12 -50.45
C ALA A 384 -9.78 -18.10 -49.63
N VAL A 385 -10.10 -17.98 -48.33
CA VAL A 385 -9.09 -18.07 -47.25
C VAL A 385 -9.76 -18.68 -46.00
N THR A 386 -9.64 -20.00 -45.89
CA THR A 386 -9.73 -20.74 -44.61
C THR A 386 -8.32 -20.93 -44.08
N GLU A 387 -8.19 -20.97 -42.75
CA GLU A 387 -6.96 -21.22 -41.96
C GLU A 387 -6.15 -19.98 -41.56
N ASP A 388 -6.43 -19.45 -40.36
CA ASP A 388 -5.44 -19.53 -39.28
C ASP A 388 -6.08 -19.14 -37.93
N VAL A 389 -6.60 -20.15 -37.23
CA VAL A 389 -6.88 -20.10 -35.79
C VAL A 389 -5.76 -20.86 -35.10
N ARG A 390 -4.74 -20.15 -34.61
CA ARG A 390 -3.83 -20.66 -33.57
C ARG A 390 -3.49 -19.58 -32.57
N THR A 391 -4.20 -19.65 -31.44
CA THR A 391 -3.67 -19.59 -30.07
C THR A 391 -2.26 -19.01 -29.88
N VAL A 392 -2.17 -17.85 -29.24
CA VAL A 392 -1.17 -17.54 -28.19
C VAL A 392 -1.82 -16.69 -27.12
#